data_AF-A0A238JUR6-F1
#
_entry.id   AF-A0A238JUR6-F1
#
_cell.length_a   1.000
_cell.length_b   1.000
_cell.length_c   1.000
_cell.angle_alpha   90.00
_cell.angle_beta   90.00
_cell.angle_gamma   90.00
#
_symmetry.space_group_name_H-M   'P 1'
#
loop_
_entity.id
_entity.type
_entity.pdbx_description
1 polymer ?
#
loop_
_entity_poly.entity_id
_entity_poly.type
_entity_poly.pdbx_seq_one_letter_code
_entity_poly.pdbx_strand_id
1 'polypeptide(L)' 'MKSRIFGSLTGAAVGFMIGGGTGIVGGIFGAVAGVLVFTAIGAAWGWSAGPDLVRTIQRWRGR' A
#
# COMPACT_ATOMS: atom_id res chain seq x y z
N MET A 1 4.87 8.52 -13.99
CA MET A 1 3.64 7.70 -13.84
C MET A 1 3.94 6.27 -13.40
N LYS A 2 4.84 5.52 -14.06
CA LYS A 2 5.20 4.14 -13.66
C LYS A 2 5.53 3.96 -12.17
N SER A 3 6.31 4.87 -11.57
CA SER A 3 6.65 4.81 -10.14
C SER A 3 5.45 4.98 -9.20
N ARG A 4 4.46 5.79 -9.58
CA ARG A 4 3.23 5.98 -8.81
C ARG A 4 2.32 4.75 -8.91
N ILE A 5 2.22 4.16 -10.09
CA ILE A 5 1.47 2.91 -10.29
C ILE A 5 2.10 1.78 -9.48
N PHE A 6 3.42 1.64 -9.52
CA PHE A 6 4.14 0.62 -8.76
C PHE A 6 4.00 0.86 -7.25
N GLY A 7 4.20 2.10 -6.80
CA GLY A 7 4.00 2.47 -5.39
C GLY A 7 2.57 2.20 -4.92
N SER A 8 1.57 2.54 -5.74
CA SER A 8 0.15 2.27 -5.44
C SER A 8 -0.17 0.79 -5.37
N LEU A 9 0.34 -0.03 -6.29
CA LEU A 9 0.19 -1.50 -6.25
C LEU A 9 0.83 -2.10 -4.99
N THR A 10 2.05 -1.69 -4.66
CA THR A 10 2.74 -2.17 -3.46
C THR A 10 2.02 -1.74 -2.19
N GLY A 11 1.60 -0.47 -2.12
CA GLY A 11 0.84 0.05 -0.99
C GLY A 11 -0.52 -0.63 -0.85
N ALA A 12 -1.22 -0.91 -1.96
CA ALA A 12 -2.46 -1.66 -1.97
C ALA A 12 -2.26 -3.09 -1.44
N ALA A 13 -1.22 -3.78 -1.87
CA ALA A 13 -0.91 -5.13 -1.41
C ALA A 13 -0.59 -5.19 0.10
N VAL A 14 0.17 -4.22 0.61
CA VAL A 14 0.46 -4.09 2.05
C VAL A 14 -0.83 -3.79 2.82
N GLY A 15 -1.64 -2.86 2.32
CA GLY A 15 -2.95 -2.53 2.88
C GLY A 15 -3.89 -3.73 2.92
N PHE A 16 -3.92 -4.53 1.86
CA PHE A 16 -4.70 -5.76 1.80
C PHE A 16 -4.27 -6.77 2.89
N MET A 17 -2.96 -6.98 3.07
CA MET A 17 -2.46 -7.89 4.09
C MET A 17 -2.76 -7.41 5.51
N ILE A 18 -2.61 -6.11 5.78
CA ILE A 18 -2.94 -5.52 7.08
C ILE A 18 -4.45 -5.65 7.32
N GLY A 19 -5.27 -5.22 6.37
CA GLY A 19 -6.73 -5.26 6.51
C GLY A 19 -7.28 -6.68 6.64
N GLY A 20 -6.67 -7.65 5.96
CA GLY A 20 -6.98 -9.06 6.10
C GLY A 20 -6.62 -9.59 7.48
N GLY A 21 -5.44 -9.24 8.01
CA GLY A 21 -5.01 -9.63 9.35
C GLY A 21 -5.82 -8.97 10.47
N THR A 22 -6.08 -7.67 10.39
CA THR A 22 -6.80 -6.92 11.44
C THR A 22 -8.30 -7.15 11.37
N GLY A 23 -8.86 -7.32 10.18
CA GLY A 23 -10.30 -7.46 9.99
C GLY A 23 -10.85 -8.81 10.45
N ILE A 24 -10.02 -9.86 10.55
CA ILE A 24 -10.40 -11.16 11.13
C ILE A 24 -11.01 -11.01 12.54
N VAL A 25 -10.56 -10.02 13.31
CA VAL A 25 -11.07 -9.74 14.67
C VAL A 25 -12.56 -9.37 14.67
N GLY A 26 -13.09 -8.84 13.56
CA GLY A 26 -14.50 -8.48 13.39
C GLY A 26 -15.34 -9.51 12.63
N GLY A 27 -14.83 -10.74 12.41
CA GLY A 27 -15.46 -11.73 11.55
C GLY A 27 -15.42 -11.38 10.06
N ILE A 28 -16.19 -12.08 9.22
CA ILE A 28 -16.13 -11.94 7.75
C ILE A 28 -16.41 -10.50 7.28
N PHE A 29 -17.37 -9.82 7.91
CA PHE A 29 -17.70 -8.44 7.57
C PHE A 29 -16.59 -7.46 7.97
N GLY A 30 -15.97 -7.66 9.14
CA GLY A 30 -14.79 -6.89 9.56
C GLY A 30 -13.58 -7.14 8.66
N ALA A 31 -13.40 -8.38 8.19
CA ALA A 31 -12.34 -8.75 7.26
C ALA A 31 -12.48 -8.04 5.92
N VAL A 32 -13.67 -8.07 5.31
CA VAL A 32 -13.92 -7.40 4.03
C VAL A 32 -13.77 -5.88 4.15
N ALA A 33 -14.35 -5.27 5.19
CA ALA A 33 -14.24 -3.84 5.42
C ALA A 33 -12.79 -3.41 5.70
N GLY A 34 -12.08 -4.15 6.56
CA GLY A 34 -10.68 -3.91 6.88
C GLY A 34 -9.81 -4.00 5.63
N VAL A 35 -9.93 -5.08 4.86
CA VAL A 35 -9.22 -5.26 3.58
C VAL A 35 -9.46 -4.06 2.66
N LEU A 36 -10.70 -3.66 2.43
CA LEU A 36 -11.02 -2.56 1.51
C LEU A 36 -10.43 -1.22 1.97
N VAL A 37 -10.61 -0.87 3.25
CA VAL A 37 -10.13 0.39 3.82
C VAL A 37 -8.61 0.45 3.78
N PHE A 38 -7.92 -0.57 4.30
CA PHE A 38 -6.47 -0.56 4.33
C PHE A 38 -5.86 -0.66 2.94
N THR A 39 -6.46 -1.40 2.00
CA THR A 39 -6.03 -1.43 0.59
C THR A 39 -6.14 -0.05 -0.06
N ALA A 40 -7.27 0.65 0.14
CA ALA A 40 -7.48 1.99 -0.42
C ALA A 40 -6.49 3.01 0.15
N ILE A 41 -6.29 3.00 1.48
CA ILE A 41 -5.31 3.86 2.15
C ILE A 41 -3.90 3.56 1.64
N GLY A 42 -3.52 2.28 1.60
CA GLY A 42 -2.22 1.84 1.12
C GLY A 42 -1.99 2.24 -0.34
N ALA A 43 -2.99 2.09 -1.21
CA ALA A 43 -2.92 2.49 -2.61
C ALA A 43 -2.73 4.01 -2.77
N ALA A 44 -3.45 4.81 -1.98
CA ALA A 44 -3.34 6.27 -1.99
C ALA A 44 -1.98 6.75 -1.47
N TRP A 45 -1.51 6.16 -0.37
CA TRP A 45 -0.21 6.45 0.20
C TRP A 45 0.92 6.06 -0.75
N GLY A 46 0.85 4.86 -1.35
CA GLY A 46 1.81 4.37 -2.32
C GLY A 46 1.83 5.19 -3.61
N TRP A 47 0.70 5.71 -4.05
CA TRP A 47 0.63 6.65 -5.18
C TRP A 47 1.34 7.97 -4.88
N SER A 48 1.14 8.50 -3.67
CA SER A 48 1.76 9.75 -3.20
C SER A 48 3.28 9.59 -2.97
N ALA A 49 3.69 8.54 -2.27
CA ALA A 49 5.08 8.29 -1.87
C ALA A 49 5.94 7.65 -2.98
N GLY A 50 5.34 7.03 -3.99
CA GLY A 50 6.06 6.32 -5.06
C GLY A 50 7.17 7.10 -5.77
N PRO A 51 6.99 8.39 -6.14
CA PRO A 51 8.05 9.20 -6.74
C PRO A 51 9.22 9.48 -5.79
N ASP A 52 8.93 9.73 -4.52
CA ASP A 52 9.93 10.07 -3.50
C ASP A 52 10.74 8.84 -3.09
N LEU A 53 10.08 7.67 -3.00
CA LEU A 53 10.75 6.40 -2.77
C LEU A 53 11.72 6.08 -3.91
N VAL A 54 11.29 6.22 -5.17
CA VAL A 54 12.14 5.95 -6.34
C VAL A 54 13.34 6.91 -6.39
N ARG A 55 13.13 8.20 -6.11
CA ARG A 55 14.24 9.17 -6.02
C ARG A 55 15.23 8.81 -4.93
N THR A 56 14.75 8.33 -3.78
CA THR A 56 15.60 7.89 -2.67
C THR A 56 16.40 6.65 -3.04
N ILE A 57 15.77 5.64 -3.64
CA ILE A 57 16.43 4.40 -4.08
C ILE A 57 17.50 4.71 -5.15
N GLN A 58 17.20 5.61 -6.10
CA GLN A 58 18.17 6.01 -7.12
C GLN A 58 19.39 6.73 -6.51
N ARG A 59 19.19 7.58 -5.50
CA ARG A 59 20.30 8.21 -4.75
C ARG A 59 21.17 7.19 -4.03
N TRP A 60 20.56 6.14 -3.49
CA TRP A 60 21.28 5.05 -2.82
C TRP A 60 22.03 4.15 -3.80
N ARG A 61 21.48 3.91 -5.00
CA ARG A 61 22.09 3.06 -6.02
C ARG A 61 23.18 3.75 -6.84
N GLY A 62 23.20 5.09 -6.85
CA GLY A 62 24.23 5.91 -7.48
C GLY A 62 25.40 6.26 -6.56
N ARG A 63 25.38 5.80 -5.31
CA ARG A 63 26.54 5.73 -4.42
C ARG A 63 27.11 4.31 -4.46
#